data_AF-A0A7G5VUH2-F1
#
_entry.id   AF-A0A7G5VUH2-F1
#
_cell.length_a   1.000
_cell.length_b   1.000
_cell.length_c   1.000
_cell.angle_alpha   90.00
_cell.angle_beta   90.00
_cell.angle_gamma   90.00
#
_symmetry.space_group_name_H-M   'P 1'
#
loop_
_entity.id
_entity.type
_entity.pdbx_description
1 polymer ?
#
loop_
_entity_poly.entity_id
_entity_poly.type
_entity_poly.pdbx_seq_one_letter_code
_entity_poly.pdbx_strand_id
1 'polypeptide(L)'
;MSYQEIYDVQNIDFLKPFKGFIRNDLYSKSIHSSSGKIFSYEWEMQLLAVVSINKWLKKSAQDIIGCWLPIHHISGWSLLWSSFVSGSLITFGNSLPYITICSLVNTQMYRLRYWGNWMKSHPMVLIGGGSNHFPTIPSSYGATETWAAHMIKQENRSGLLLYKSGKMLSNQEILLRGWVKQFQKGLWIKIGDIGCITQQGVWVVSRLDLAYKRAGKSVFLWQIEEAIQKANDMKVEVVVIAKEDEHMGVKWMAFVNSATWPPLMPKEKYWQPDLVKPMPSYEGIKPLRSYLASIPFSQTN
;
A
#
# COMPACT_ATOMS: atom_id res chain seq x y z
N MET A 1 27.76 -8.47 12.04
CA MET A 1 26.71 -7.46 11.80
C MET A 1 25.57 -7.76 12.75
N SER A 2 25.22 -6.82 13.64
CA SER A 2 24.18 -6.99 14.66
C SER A 2 22.79 -6.90 14.02
N TYR A 3 21.95 -7.90 14.29
CA TYR A 3 20.54 -7.89 13.90
C TYR A 3 19.78 -6.99 14.89
N GLN A 4 18.95 -6.09 14.37
CA GLN A 4 18.05 -5.28 15.19
C GLN A 4 16.67 -5.94 15.15
N GLU A 5 16.38 -6.81 16.13
CA GLU A 5 15.02 -7.30 16.37
C GLU A 5 14.28 -6.24 17.18
N ILE A 6 13.17 -5.73 16.63
CA ILE A 6 12.29 -4.80 17.34
C ILE A 6 10.85 -5.31 17.18
N TYR A 7 10.09 -5.19 18.28
CA TYR A 7 8.67 -5.48 18.48
C TYR A 7 8.34 -6.91 18.97
N ASP A 8 7.60 -6.95 20.09
CA ASP A 8 6.88 -8.11 20.61
C ASP A 8 5.45 -7.62 20.89
N VAL A 9 4.47 -8.00 20.06
CA VAL A 9 3.08 -7.62 20.30
C VAL A 9 2.49 -8.61 21.30
N GLN A 10 2.23 -8.17 22.53
CA GLN A 10 1.64 -9.03 23.55
C GLN A 10 0.14 -9.31 23.24
N ASN A 11 -0.27 -10.56 23.52
CA ASN A 11 -1.61 -11.15 23.49
C ASN A 11 -2.13 -11.79 22.18
N ILE A 12 -1.96 -13.13 22.09
CA ILE A 12 -2.61 -14.03 21.12
C ILE A 12 -3.86 -14.73 21.72
N ASP A 13 -4.24 -14.40 22.95
CA ASP A 13 -5.33 -15.12 23.66
C ASP A 13 -6.68 -15.11 22.92
N PHE A 14 -6.88 -14.17 21.99
CA PHE A 14 -8.07 -14.09 21.16
C PHE A 14 -8.16 -15.16 20.05
N LEU A 15 -7.07 -15.86 19.71
CA LEU A 15 -7.11 -16.96 18.72
C LEU A 15 -7.59 -18.29 19.31
N LYS A 16 -7.76 -18.38 20.64
CA LYS A 16 -8.23 -19.60 21.34
C LYS A 16 -9.53 -20.19 20.76
N PRO A 17 -10.56 -19.41 20.37
CA PRO A 17 -11.81 -19.95 19.82
C PRO A 17 -11.67 -20.65 18.47
N PHE A 18 -10.57 -20.40 17.74
CA PHE A 18 -10.35 -20.93 16.38
C PHE A 18 -9.36 -22.09 16.35
N LYS A 19 -8.89 -22.55 17.52
CA LYS A 19 -7.98 -23.67 17.67
C LYS A 19 -8.73 -24.99 17.44
N GLY A 20 -8.82 -25.42 16.18
CA GLY A 20 -9.52 -26.67 15.81
C GLY A 20 -10.12 -26.73 14.41
N PHE A 21 -10.06 -25.66 13.61
CA PHE A 21 -10.43 -25.75 12.19
C PHE A 21 -9.44 -26.66 11.45
N ILE A 22 -9.99 -27.73 10.84
CA ILE A 22 -9.22 -28.83 10.27
C ILE A 22 -8.41 -28.35 9.07
N ARG A 23 -7.09 -28.58 9.14
CA ARG A 23 -6.15 -28.38 8.04
C ARG A 23 -6.38 -29.45 6.98
N ASN A 24 -6.67 -29.03 5.75
CA ASN A 24 -6.68 -29.94 4.62
C ASN A 24 -5.29 -29.92 3.98
N ASP A 25 -4.42 -30.84 4.42
CA ASP A 25 -3.00 -30.93 4.02
C ASP A 25 -2.80 -31.40 2.57
N LEU A 26 -3.86 -31.56 1.78
CA LEU A 26 -3.84 -32.31 0.52
C LEU A 26 -3.64 -31.49 -0.77
N TYR A 27 -3.60 -30.16 -0.72
CA TYR A 27 -3.46 -29.37 -1.96
C TYR A 27 -2.54 -28.17 -1.78
N SER A 28 -1.29 -28.26 -2.24
CA SER A 28 -0.60 -27.10 -2.83
C SER A 28 0.75 -27.47 -3.45
N LYS A 29 0.73 -27.92 -4.71
CA LYS A 29 1.87 -27.66 -5.61
C LYS A 29 1.71 -26.22 -6.11
N SER A 30 2.74 -25.38 -5.95
CA SER A 30 2.76 -24.05 -6.55
C SER A 30 2.78 -24.20 -8.07
N ILE A 31 1.63 -24.08 -8.71
CA ILE A 31 1.54 -24.06 -10.18
C ILE A 31 1.96 -22.66 -10.60
N HIS A 32 3.21 -22.51 -11.04
CA HIS A 32 3.68 -21.32 -11.71
C HIS A 32 3.10 -21.32 -13.14
N SER A 33 1.98 -20.64 -13.32
CA SER A 33 1.49 -20.29 -14.65
C SER A 33 2.17 -19.00 -15.12
N SER A 34 2.36 -18.85 -16.44
CA SER A 34 2.80 -17.60 -17.07
C SER A 34 1.82 -16.42 -16.86
N SER A 35 0.65 -16.66 -16.25
CA SER A 35 -0.47 -15.73 -16.07
C SER A 35 -0.69 -15.23 -14.63
N GLY A 36 0.15 -15.60 -13.67
CA GLY A 36 0.03 -15.12 -12.28
C GLY A 36 0.41 -16.16 -11.23
N LYS A 37 0.74 -15.67 -10.03
CA LYS A 37 1.02 -16.52 -8.87
C LYS A 37 -0.31 -16.84 -8.17
N ILE A 38 -0.62 -18.11 -8.00
CA ILE A 38 -1.74 -18.55 -7.17
C ILE A 38 -1.30 -18.48 -5.70
N PHE A 39 -2.10 -17.82 -4.86
CA PHE A 39 -1.87 -17.75 -3.42
C PHE A 39 -3.00 -18.48 -2.69
N SER A 40 -2.65 -19.37 -1.77
CA SER A 40 -3.61 -20.09 -0.93
C SER A 40 -3.77 -19.39 0.41
N TYR A 41 -5.01 -19.22 0.85
CA TYR A 41 -5.34 -18.52 2.09
C TYR A 41 -5.71 -19.50 3.19
N GLU A 42 -4.89 -19.54 4.25
CA GLU A 42 -5.24 -20.21 5.51
C GLU A 42 -6.22 -19.35 6.32
N TRP A 43 -7.28 -19.96 6.86
CA TRP A 43 -8.34 -19.26 7.59
C TRP A 43 -7.81 -18.58 8.85
N GLU A 44 -6.89 -19.23 9.56
CA GLU A 44 -6.29 -18.72 10.79
C GLU A 44 -5.47 -17.45 10.55
N MET A 45 -4.75 -17.41 9.42
CA MET A 45 -3.98 -16.24 9.01
C MET A 45 -4.90 -15.10 8.56
N GLN A 46 -6.00 -15.42 7.86
CA GLN A 46 -7.01 -14.43 7.50
C GLN A 46 -7.66 -13.83 8.75
N LEU A 47 -8.07 -14.68 9.70
CA LEU A 47 -8.67 -14.25 10.97
C LEU A 47 -7.71 -13.39 11.78
N LEU A 48 -6.45 -13.81 11.91
CA LEU A 48 -5.40 -13.02 12.56
C LEU A 48 -5.27 -11.64 11.90
N ALA A 49 -5.26 -11.59 10.56
CA ALA A 49 -5.21 -10.33 9.80
C ALA A 49 -6.36 -9.40 10.13
N VAL A 50 -7.59 -9.90 10.03
CA VAL A 50 -8.75 -9.03 10.25
C VAL A 50 -8.98 -8.67 11.71
N VAL A 51 -8.65 -9.54 12.67
CA VAL A 51 -8.72 -9.15 14.09
C VAL A 51 -7.71 -8.05 14.40
N SER A 52 -6.48 -8.15 13.90
CA SER A 52 -5.48 -7.10 14.11
C SER A 52 -5.90 -5.76 13.51
N ILE A 53 -6.47 -5.77 12.29
CA ILE A 53 -7.02 -4.57 11.65
C ILE A 53 -8.20 -4.02 12.43
N ASN A 54 -9.14 -4.88 12.85
CA ASN A 54 -10.32 -4.47 13.62
C ASN A 54 -9.94 -3.82 14.95
N LYS A 55 -8.96 -4.41 15.65
CA LYS A 55 -8.43 -3.85 16.89
C LYS A 55 -7.79 -2.48 16.68
N TRP A 56 -7.02 -2.30 15.60
CA TRP A 56 -6.41 -1.01 15.27
C TRP A 56 -7.46 0.05 14.94
N LEU A 57 -8.44 -0.31 14.10
CA LEU A 57 -9.55 0.57 13.70
C LEU A 57 -10.57 0.80 14.83
N LYS A 58 -10.45 0.07 15.95
CA LYS A 58 -11.46 0.02 17.04
C LYS A 58 -12.86 -0.31 16.52
N LYS A 59 -12.93 -1.22 15.55
CA LYS A 59 -14.18 -1.64 14.90
C LYS A 59 -15.13 -2.31 15.89
N SER A 60 -16.42 -2.01 15.77
CA SER A 60 -17.51 -2.63 16.53
C SER A 60 -18.67 -3.07 15.63
N ALA A 61 -19.65 -3.75 16.22
CA ALA A 61 -20.87 -4.18 15.51
C ALA A 61 -21.76 -3.01 15.05
N GLN A 62 -21.56 -1.80 15.60
CA GLN A 62 -22.30 -0.60 15.20
C GLN A 62 -21.73 0.06 13.94
N ASP A 63 -20.53 -0.34 13.51
CA ASP A 63 -19.93 0.23 12.31
C ASP A 63 -20.65 -0.19 11.03
N ILE A 64 -20.59 0.71 10.05
CA ILE A 64 -21.09 0.49 8.69
C ILE A 64 -19.91 0.63 7.74
N ILE A 65 -19.49 -0.50 7.16
CA ILE A 65 -18.30 -0.62 6.34
C ILE A 65 -18.65 -0.45 4.87
N GLY A 66 -18.00 0.52 4.20
CA GLY A 66 -18.08 0.69 2.75
C GLY A 66 -17.09 -0.23 2.03
N CYS A 67 -17.59 -1.17 1.22
CA CYS A 67 -16.77 -2.06 0.41
C CYS A 67 -16.87 -1.70 -1.08
N TRP A 68 -15.90 -0.90 -1.56
CA TRP A 68 -15.79 -0.47 -2.97
C TRP A 68 -14.55 -1.02 -3.67
N LEU A 69 -13.73 -1.77 -2.95
CA LEU A 69 -12.61 -2.50 -3.51
C LEU A 69 -13.12 -3.87 -3.97
N PRO A 70 -12.66 -4.39 -5.11
CA PRO A 70 -13.21 -5.64 -5.61
C PRO A 70 -12.95 -6.80 -4.64
N ILE A 71 -13.96 -7.62 -4.37
CA ILE A 71 -13.88 -8.72 -3.40
C ILE A 71 -12.86 -9.80 -3.82
N HIS A 72 -12.60 -9.94 -5.12
CA HIS A 72 -11.56 -10.85 -5.63
C HIS A 72 -10.13 -10.34 -5.38
N HIS A 73 -9.95 -9.07 -5.00
CA HIS A 73 -8.69 -8.56 -4.49
C HIS A 73 -8.64 -8.65 -2.96
N ILE A 74 -7.43 -8.85 -2.42
CA ILE A 74 -7.24 -9.05 -0.98
C ILE A 74 -7.77 -7.90 -0.12
N SER A 75 -7.75 -6.67 -0.64
CA SER A 75 -8.29 -5.50 0.06
C SER A 75 -9.81 -5.59 0.24
N GLY A 76 -10.57 -5.89 -0.81
CA GLY A 76 -12.03 -6.11 -0.72
C GLY A 76 -12.37 -7.36 0.10
N TRP A 77 -11.64 -8.45 -0.09
CA TRP A 77 -11.79 -9.68 0.70
C TRP A 77 -11.58 -9.43 2.20
N SER A 78 -10.53 -8.70 2.57
CA SER A 78 -10.23 -8.38 3.96
C SER A 78 -11.29 -7.47 4.61
N LEU A 79 -11.93 -6.58 3.84
CA LEU A 79 -13.06 -5.79 4.35
C LEU A 79 -14.27 -6.65 4.66
N LEU A 80 -14.62 -7.59 3.77
CA LEU A 80 -15.70 -8.55 4.00
C LEU A 80 -15.47 -9.36 5.29
N TRP A 81 -14.27 -9.91 5.44
CA TRP A 81 -13.87 -10.65 6.63
C TRP A 81 -13.83 -9.80 7.89
N SER A 82 -13.33 -8.58 7.77
CA SER A 82 -13.28 -7.60 8.85
C SER A 82 -14.68 -7.32 9.38
N SER A 83 -15.66 -7.12 8.49
CA SER A 83 -17.06 -6.93 8.87
C SER A 83 -17.65 -8.15 9.54
N PHE A 84 -17.45 -9.33 8.96
CA PHE A 84 -17.94 -10.59 9.51
C PHE A 84 -17.43 -10.82 10.94
N VAL A 85 -16.12 -10.63 11.17
CA VAL A 85 -15.49 -10.85 12.48
C VAL A 85 -15.90 -9.80 13.52
N SER A 86 -16.13 -8.54 13.12
CA SER A 86 -16.61 -7.51 14.06
C SER A 86 -18.12 -7.54 14.27
N GLY A 87 -18.86 -8.32 13.48
CA GLY A 87 -20.33 -8.27 13.45
C GLY A 87 -20.88 -6.95 12.92
N SER A 88 -20.12 -6.25 12.07
CA SER A 88 -20.52 -4.94 11.53
C SER A 88 -21.27 -5.07 10.21
N LEU A 89 -22.06 -4.05 9.87
CA LEU A 89 -22.79 -4.03 8.60
C LEU A 89 -21.83 -3.72 7.46
N ILE A 90 -21.82 -4.54 6.41
CA ILE A 90 -21.09 -4.24 5.16
C ILE A 90 -22.05 -3.73 4.09
N THR A 91 -21.63 -2.71 3.37
CA THR A 91 -22.40 -2.08 2.29
C THR A 91 -21.61 -2.08 0.99
N PHE A 92 -22.32 -2.21 -0.12
CA PHE A 92 -21.79 -2.18 -1.48
C PHE A 92 -22.47 -1.06 -2.27
N GLY A 93 -21.77 -0.45 -3.24
CA GLY A 93 -22.35 0.60 -4.09
C GLY A 93 -22.44 1.98 -3.42
N ASN A 94 -23.38 2.83 -3.83
CA ASN A 94 -23.44 4.25 -3.42
C ASN A 94 -24.04 4.49 -2.02
N SER A 95 -23.45 3.88 -0.99
CA SER A 95 -23.84 4.05 0.42
C SER A 95 -23.00 5.08 1.18
N LEU A 96 -22.27 5.94 0.47
CA LEU A 96 -21.31 6.92 1.01
C LEU A 96 -21.81 7.73 2.23
N PRO A 97 -23.05 8.25 2.27
CA PRO A 97 -23.50 9.06 3.41
C PRO A 97 -23.70 8.29 4.72
N TYR A 98 -23.75 6.96 4.67
CA TYR A 98 -24.12 6.12 5.81
C TYR A 98 -22.98 5.28 6.35
N ILE A 99 -21.80 5.34 5.70
CA ILE A 99 -20.64 4.56 6.15
C ILE A 99 -19.92 5.26 7.31
N THR A 100 -19.40 4.46 8.23
CA THR A 100 -18.52 4.92 9.32
C THR A 100 -17.05 4.64 9.00
N ILE A 101 -16.76 3.60 8.21
CA ILE A 101 -15.38 3.21 7.85
C ILE A 101 -15.33 2.74 6.39
N CYS A 102 -14.26 3.09 5.68
CA CYS A 102 -13.99 2.55 4.34
C CYS A 102 -12.50 2.42 4.03
N SER A 103 -12.18 1.63 3.01
CA SER A 103 -10.85 1.63 2.40
C SER A 103 -10.92 2.04 0.94
N LEU A 104 -9.99 2.90 0.54
CA LEU A 104 -9.93 3.52 -0.78
C LEU A 104 -8.52 3.41 -1.35
N VAL A 105 -8.42 3.52 -2.66
CA VAL A 105 -7.16 3.84 -3.34
C VAL A 105 -7.09 5.33 -3.67
N ASN A 106 -5.90 5.88 -3.88
CA ASN A 106 -5.71 7.31 -4.17
C ASN A 106 -6.62 7.84 -5.29
N THR A 107 -6.81 7.06 -6.36
CA THR A 107 -7.65 7.46 -7.49
C THR A 107 -9.13 7.57 -7.12
N GLN A 108 -9.63 6.68 -6.24
CA GLN A 108 -10.98 6.75 -5.71
C GLN A 108 -11.14 7.96 -4.78
N MET A 109 -10.17 8.18 -3.88
CA MET A 109 -10.15 9.34 -2.99
C MET A 109 -10.17 10.66 -3.77
N TYR A 110 -9.37 10.75 -4.84
CA TYR A 110 -9.35 11.90 -5.73
C TYR A 110 -10.71 12.15 -6.37
N ARG A 111 -11.39 11.11 -6.88
CA ARG A 111 -12.74 11.23 -7.46
C ARG A 111 -13.78 11.66 -6.42
N LEU A 112 -13.74 11.06 -5.23
CA LEU A 112 -14.69 11.35 -4.16
C LEU A 112 -14.59 12.79 -3.67
N ARG A 113 -13.38 13.39 -3.68
CA ARG A 113 -13.19 14.81 -3.36
C ARG A 113 -14.11 15.74 -4.17
N TYR A 114 -14.46 15.37 -5.40
CA TYR A 114 -15.36 16.16 -6.26
C TYR A 114 -16.84 15.82 -6.08
N TRP A 115 -17.20 14.70 -5.45
CA TRP A 115 -18.59 14.28 -5.26
C TRP A 115 -19.18 14.81 -3.95
N GLY A 116 -18.90 16.09 -3.65
CA GLY A 116 -19.16 16.78 -2.39
C GLY A 116 -20.46 16.37 -1.70
N ASN A 117 -20.32 15.57 -0.65
CA ASN A 117 -21.29 15.26 0.41
C ASN A 117 -20.87 14.02 1.23
N TRP A 118 -19.95 13.19 0.73
CA TRP A 118 -19.53 11.96 1.43
C TRP A 118 -18.76 12.22 2.74
N MET A 119 -18.11 13.38 2.88
CA MET A 119 -17.41 13.79 4.11
C MET A 119 -18.36 14.16 5.26
N LYS A 120 -19.68 14.34 5.01
CA LYS A 120 -20.62 14.75 6.06
C LYS A 120 -20.69 13.75 7.22
N SER A 121 -20.59 12.45 6.92
CA SER A 121 -20.53 11.40 7.94
C SER A 121 -19.15 11.23 8.57
N HIS A 122 -18.14 11.98 8.11
CA HIS A 122 -16.75 11.90 8.56
C HIS A 122 -16.25 10.46 8.72
N PRO A 123 -16.37 9.61 7.70
CA PRO A 123 -15.98 8.22 7.83
C PRO A 123 -14.47 8.12 8.08
N MET A 124 -14.06 7.12 8.87
CA MET A 124 -12.67 6.74 8.96
C MET A 124 -12.22 6.14 7.62
N VAL A 125 -11.32 6.84 6.93
CA VAL A 125 -10.79 6.39 5.64
C VAL A 125 -9.42 5.78 5.83
N LEU A 126 -9.19 4.63 5.20
CA LEU A 126 -7.88 4.02 5.07
C LEU A 126 -7.47 3.99 3.60
N ILE A 127 -6.33 4.62 3.26
CA ILE A 127 -5.85 4.68 1.87
C ILE A 127 -4.79 3.61 1.64
N GLY A 128 -4.95 2.76 0.63
CA GLY A 128 -3.99 1.70 0.31
C GLY A 128 -3.61 1.63 -1.17
N GLY A 129 -2.73 0.69 -1.50
CA GLY A 129 -2.37 0.36 -2.89
C GLY A 129 -1.44 1.34 -3.59
N GLY A 130 -0.85 2.31 -2.87
CA GLY A 130 0.12 3.26 -3.41
C GLY A 130 0.52 4.34 -2.41
N SER A 131 1.36 5.28 -2.85
CA SER A 131 1.82 6.42 -2.05
C SER A 131 0.66 7.32 -1.65
N ASN A 132 0.42 7.51 -0.36
CA ASN A 132 -0.68 8.34 0.10
C ASN A 132 -0.37 9.84 -0.09
N HIS A 133 -1.21 10.53 -0.86
CA HIS A 133 -1.10 11.98 -1.11
C HIS A 133 -1.92 12.83 -0.12
N PHE A 134 -2.62 12.20 0.84
CA PHE A 134 -3.48 12.82 1.84
C PHE A 134 -2.90 12.59 3.25
N PRO A 135 -2.02 13.50 3.74
CA PRO A 135 -1.20 13.24 4.92
C PRO A 135 -2.00 13.10 6.23
N THR A 136 -3.22 13.65 6.27
CA THR A 136 -4.13 13.55 7.43
C THR A 136 -4.90 12.23 7.48
N ILE A 137 -4.88 11.45 6.39
CA ILE A 137 -5.60 10.18 6.30
C ILE A 137 -4.61 9.04 6.53
N PRO A 138 -4.90 8.07 7.41
CA PRO A 138 -4.04 6.91 7.58
C PRO A 138 -3.83 6.15 6.26
N SER A 139 -2.60 5.71 6.01
CA SER A 139 -2.29 4.84 4.88
C SER A 139 -2.07 3.41 5.34
N SER A 140 -2.56 2.46 4.56
CA SER A 140 -2.32 1.04 4.77
C SER A 140 -1.41 0.46 3.71
N TYR A 141 -0.66 -0.54 4.10
CA TYR A 141 0.20 -1.30 3.21
C TYR A 141 0.02 -2.79 3.48
N GLY A 142 -0.10 -3.54 2.39
CA GLY A 142 -0.35 -4.97 2.38
C GLY A 142 -0.15 -5.53 0.98
N ALA A 143 0.15 -6.81 0.92
CA ALA A 143 0.25 -7.57 -0.31
C ALA A 143 -0.70 -8.77 -0.24
N THR A 144 -0.95 -9.40 -1.39
CA THR A 144 -1.72 -10.65 -1.49
C THR A 144 -1.15 -11.71 -0.54
N GLU A 145 0.19 -11.77 -0.45
CA GLU A 145 0.97 -12.67 0.39
C GLU A 145 0.90 -12.36 1.89
N THR A 146 0.25 -11.25 2.29
CA THR A 146 0.12 -10.84 3.69
C THR A 146 -1.31 -10.90 4.21
N TRP A 147 -2.25 -11.53 3.48
CA TRP A 147 -3.66 -11.74 3.86
C TRP A 147 -4.53 -10.48 4.03
N ALA A 148 -3.94 -9.34 4.34
CA ALA A 148 -4.57 -8.03 4.36
C ALA A 148 -3.48 -6.94 4.47
N ALA A 149 -3.89 -5.72 4.82
CA ALA A 149 -2.99 -4.70 5.33
C ALA A 149 -2.26 -5.21 6.57
N HIS A 150 -0.94 -5.31 6.50
CA HIS A 150 -0.10 -5.70 7.64
C HIS A 150 0.58 -4.51 8.31
N MET A 151 0.52 -3.36 7.67
CA MET A 151 1.07 -2.11 8.16
C MET A 151 0.03 -1.01 7.99
N ILE A 152 -0.19 -0.24 9.05
CA ILE A 152 -0.93 1.02 8.97
C ILE A 152 -0.02 2.14 9.48
N LYS A 153 0.09 3.18 8.66
CA LYS A 153 0.85 4.39 8.92
C LYS A 153 -0.11 5.54 9.16
N GLN A 154 0.11 6.25 10.25
CA GLN A 154 -0.61 7.46 10.60
C GLN A 154 0.43 8.48 11.07
N GLU A 155 0.46 9.65 10.42
CA GLU A 155 1.44 10.70 10.70
C GLU A 155 2.88 10.14 10.67
N ASN A 156 3.59 10.24 11.79
CA ASN A 156 4.99 9.83 11.97
C ASN A 156 5.14 8.43 12.57
N ARG A 157 4.06 7.64 12.64
CA ARG A 157 4.07 6.29 13.23
C ARG A 157 3.57 5.27 12.23
N SER A 158 4.20 4.09 12.25
CA SER A 158 3.81 2.92 11.47
C SER A 158 3.69 1.72 12.40
N GLY A 159 2.54 1.06 12.40
CA GLY A 159 2.29 -0.13 13.21
C GLY A 159 2.30 -1.39 12.36
N LEU A 160 3.13 -2.38 12.72
CA LEU A 160 2.93 -3.75 12.25
C LEU A 160 1.73 -4.36 12.98
N LEU A 161 0.73 -4.79 12.22
CA LEU A 161 -0.51 -5.35 12.77
C LEU A 161 -0.45 -6.86 12.93
N LEU A 162 0.18 -7.52 11.96
CA LEU A 162 0.01 -8.93 11.65
C LEU A 162 1.20 -9.79 12.02
N TYR A 163 2.32 -9.16 12.34
CA TYR A 163 3.61 -9.80 12.43
C TYR A 163 4.21 -9.53 13.79
N LYS A 164 4.89 -10.56 14.32
CA LYS A 164 5.56 -10.50 15.60
C LYS A 164 6.68 -9.48 15.57
N SER A 165 7.51 -9.54 14.54
CA SER A 165 8.64 -8.65 14.34
C SER A 165 8.96 -8.49 12.87
N GLY A 166 9.77 -7.50 12.55
CA GLY A 166 10.41 -7.35 11.24
C GLY A 166 11.92 -7.40 11.37
N LYS A 167 12.62 -7.76 10.29
CA LYS A 167 14.06 -7.54 10.17
C LYS A 167 14.41 -7.09 8.76
N MET A 168 15.47 -6.32 8.63
CA MET A 168 16.01 -5.86 7.37
C MET A 168 17.24 -6.69 7.00
N LEU A 169 17.31 -7.15 5.75
CA LEU A 169 18.48 -7.83 5.20
C LEU A 169 19.54 -6.82 4.72
N SER A 170 20.74 -7.30 4.40
CA SER A 170 21.85 -6.44 3.93
C SER A 170 21.55 -5.72 2.61
N ASN A 171 20.67 -6.28 1.79
CA ASN A 171 20.14 -5.66 0.56
C ASN A 171 18.92 -4.75 0.82
N GLN A 172 18.64 -4.40 2.07
CA GLN A 172 17.48 -3.61 2.51
C GLN A 172 16.12 -4.28 2.31
N GLU A 173 16.08 -5.56 1.91
CA GLU A 173 14.84 -6.32 1.81
C GLU A 173 14.23 -6.52 3.21
N ILE A 174 12.92 -6.30 3.32
CA ILE A 174 12.18 -6.47 4.57
C ILE A 174 11.71 -7.92 4.69
N LEU A 175 11.95 -8.51 5.85
CA LEU A 175 11.42 -9.79 6.27
C LEU A 175 10.45 -9.60 7.43
N LEU A 176 9.28 -10.22 7.35
CA LEU A 176 8.26 -10.16 8.39
C LEU A 176 8.13 -11.51 9.09
N ARG A 177 8.08 -11.52 10.42
CA ARG A 177 7.93 -12.74 11.21
C ARG A 177 6.47 -12.97 11.58
N GLY A 178 5.86 -14.04 11.07
CA GLY A 178 4.50 -14.46 11.42
C GLY A 178 4.36 -14.91 12.87
N TRP A 179 3.15 -14.76 13.44
CA TRP A 179 2.75 -15.38 14.70
C TRP A 179 2.51 -16.88 14.56
N VAL A 180 2.00 -17.28 13.40
CA VAL A 180 1.71 -18.67 13.05
C VAL A 180 2.69 -19.09 11.97
N LYS A 181 3.27 -20.29 12.12
CA LYS A 181 4.12 -20.89 11.10
C LYS A 181 3.25 -21.19 9.88
N GLN A 182 3.57 -20.55 8.76
CA GLN A 182 2.88 -20.78 7.49
C GLN A 182 3.34 -22.11 6.90
N PHE A 183 2.41 -22.85 6.31
CA PHE A 183 2.68 -24.19 5.79
C PHE A 183 3.84 -24.20 4.78
N GLN A 184 4.04 -23.11 4.02
CA GLN A 184 5.04 -23.05 2.93
C GLN A 184 6.25 -22.14 3.17
N LYS A 185 6.19 -21.18 4.11
CA LYS A 185 7.22 -20.11 4.22
C LYS A 185 7.98 -20.08 5.55
N GLY A 186 7.67 -21.02 6.46
CA GLY A 186 8.22 -20.97 7.80
C GLY A 186 7.69 -19.77 8.60
N LEU A 187 8.50 -19.22 9.50
CA LEU A 187 8.12 -18.05 10.32
C LEU A 187 8.45 -16.71 9.64
N TRP A 188 9.40 -16.68 8.72
CA TRP A 188 9.87 -15.44 8.09
C TRP A 188 9.41 -15.36 6.64
N ILE A 189 8.72 -14.28 6.30
CA ILE A 189 8.15 -14.06 4.97
C ILE A 189 8.94 -12.95 4.29
N LYS A 190 9.41 -13.26 3.07
CA LYS A 190 9.88 -12.25 2.11
C LYS A 190 8.68 -11.59 1.46
N ILE A 191 8.57 -10.28 1.63
CA ILE A 191 7.54 -9.48 0.97
C ILE A 191 8.01 -8.95 -0.40
N GLY A 192 9.33 -8.94 -0.64
CA GLY A 192 9.91 -8.44 -1.90
C GLY A 192 10.02 -6.92 -1.95
N ASP A 193 9.87 -6.26 -0.81
CA ASP A 193 9.96 -4.81 -0.66
C ASP A 193 11.23 -4.40 0.07
N ILE A 194 11.71 -3.20 -0.25
CA ILE A 194 12.80 -2.54 0.42
C ILE A 194 12.30 -1.41 1.31
N GLY A 195 13.00 -1.17 2.40
CA GLY A 195 12.70 -0.05 3.27
C GLY A 195 13.50 -0.06 4.56
N CYS A 196 12.96 0.55 5.61
CA CYS A 196 13.63 0.61 6.90
C CYS A 196 12.71 0.23 8.06
N ILE A 197 13.33 -0.26 9.14
CA ILE A 197 12.66 -0.55 10.40
C ILE A 197 13.27 0.40 11.43
N THR A 198 12.45 1.27 11.98
CA THR A 198 12.83 2.26 12.99
C THR A 198 12.06 2.03 14.28
N GLN A 199 12.37 2.79 15.33
CA GLN A 199 11.58 2.76 16.57
C GLN A 199 10.12 3.23 16.38
N GLN A 200 9.87 3.98 15.30
CA GLN A 200 8.55 4.47 14.92
C GLN A 200 7.78 3.49 14.04
N GLY A 201 8.39 2.38 13.60
CA GLY A 201 7.74 1.33 12.84
C GLY A 201 8.48 0.87 11.61
N VAL A 202 7.74 0.23 10.70
CA VAL A 202 8.24 -0.23 9.40
C VAL A 202 7.89 0.79 8.32
N TRP A 203 8.80 1.05 7.40
CA TRP A 203 8.62 2.00 6.33
C TRP A 203 9.02 1.33 5.02
N VAL A 204 8.04 1.08 4.16
CA VAL A 204 8.27 0.55 2.81
C VAL A 204 8.56 1.72 1.88
N VAL A 205 9.69 1.64 1.19
CA VAL A 205 10.17 2.70 0.28
C VAL A 205 9.93 2.32 -1.17
N SER A 206 10.22 1.06 -1.54
CA SER A 206 10.05 0.58 -2.91
C SER A 206 10.00 -0.94 -2.97
N ARG A 207 9.92 -1.48 -4.17
CA ARG A 207 10.01 -2.92 -4.43
C ARG A 207 11.40 -3.31 -4.89
N LEU A 208 11.84 -4.51 -4.52
CA LEU A 208 13.14 -5.05 -4.88
C LEU A 208 13.27 -5.28 -6.39
N ASP A 209 12.17 -5.64 -7.07
CA ASP A 209 12.11 -5.85 -8.52
C ASP A 209 12.19 -4.55 -9.34
N LEU A 210 12.14 -3.39 -8.70
CA LEU A 210 12.37 -2.09 -9.31
C LEU A 210 13.81 -1.58 -9.13
N ALA A 211 14.73 -2.46 -8.72
CA ALA A 211 16.16 -2.19 -8.67
C ALA A 211 16.81 -2.49 -10.02
N TYR A 212 17.38 -1.47 -10.66
CA TYR A 212 18.09 -1.59 -11.93
C TYR A 212 19.59 -1.39 -11.75
N LYS A 213 20.40 -2.00 -12.61
CA LYS A 213 21.85 -1.80 -12.60
C LYS A 213 22.26 -0.69 -13.55
N ARG A 214 22.99 0.30 -13.07
CA ARG A 214 23.64 1.33 -13.89
C ARG A 214 25.03 1.61 -13.36
N ALA A 215 26.04 1.50 -14.23
CA ALA A 215 27.45 1.68 -13.89
C ALA A 215 27.90 0.87 -12.64
N GLY A 216 27.48 -0.40 -12.55
CA GLY A 216 27.81 -1.30 -11.42
C GLY A 216 27.02 -1.07 -10.13
N LYS A 217 26.18 -0.02 -10.05
CA LYS A 217 25.35 0.29 -8.87
C LYS A 217 23.92 -0.18 -9.06
N SER A 218 23.28 -0.60 -7.95
CA SER A 218 21.82 -0.75 -7.91
C SER A 218 21.17 0.62 -7.73
N VAL A 219 20.29 0.99 -8.64
CA VAL A 219 19.56 2.25 -8.63
C VAL A 219 18.07 1.94 -8.68
N PHE A 220 17.32 2.56 -7.79
CA PHE A 220 15.87 2.45 -7.76
C PHE A 220 15.22 3.65 -8.42
N LEU A 221 14.09 3.44 -9.09
CA LEU A 221 13.40 4.51 -9.82
C LEU A 221 12.97 5.68 -8.90
N TRP A 222 12.56 5.38 -7.66
CA TRP A 222 12.18 6.41 -6.68
C TRP A 222 13.35 7.35 -6.31
N GLN A 223 14.60 6.88 -6.38
CA GLN A 223 15.77 7.72 -6.09
C GLN A 223 15.98 8.75 -7.19
N ILE A 224 15.68 8.37 -8.43
CA ILE A 224 15.72 9.26 -9.60
C ILE A 224 14.61 10.30 -9.47
N GLU A 225 13.39 9.88 -9.11
CA GLU A 225 12.26 10.77 -8.84
C GLU A 225 12.61 11.80 -7.77
N GLU A 226 13.15 11.36 -6.63
CA GLU A 226 13.55 12.23 -5.51
C GLU A 226 14.69 13.17 -5.92
N ALA A 227 15.67 12.69 -6.70
CA ALA A 227 16.76 13.53 -7.19
C ALA A 227 16.24 14.64 -8.12
N ILE A 228 15.31 14.32 -9.04
CA ILE A 228 14.69 15.32 -9.91
C ILE A 228 13.89 16.31 -9.07
N GLN A 229 13.09 15.84 -8.11
CA GLN A 229 12.33 16.72 -7.22
C GLN A 229 13.25 17.69 -6.44
N LYS A 230 14.36 17.19 -5.87
CA LYS A 230 15.35 18.02 -5.15
C LYS A 230 16.06 19.03 -6.04
N ALA A 231 16.22 18.74 -7.32
CA ALA A 231 16.87 19.64 -8.27
C ALA A 231 15.97 20.82 -8.67
N ASN A 232 14.67 20.76 -8.40
CA ASN A 232 13.71 21.80 -8.74
C ASN A 232 13.24 22.54 -7.48
N ASP A 233 13.34 23.87 -7.48
CA ASP A 233 12.94 24.71 -6.32
C ASP A 233 11.43 24.64 -6.03
N MET A 234 10.62 24.39 -7.06
CA MET A 234 9.19 24.17 -6.94
C MET A 234 8.88 22.68 -6.90
N LYS A 235 7.83 22.31 -6.17
CA LYS A 235 7.34 20.93 -6.10
C LYS A 235 6.87 20.47 -7.48
N VAL A 236 7.71 19.70 -8.16
CA VAL A 236 7.38 19.02 -9.42
C VAL A 236 6.82 17.64 -9.16
N GLU A 237 5.84 17.21 -9.95
CA GLU A 237 5.41 15.82 -9.96
C GLU A 237 6.25 15.06 -10.97
N VAL A 238 6.77 13.90 -10.55
CA VAL A 238 7.70 13.10 -11.34
C VAL A 238 7.29 11.65 -11.24
N VAL A 239 7.23 10.97 -12.37
CA VAL A 239 7.11 9.51 -12.46
C VAL A 239 8.22 9.00 -13.35
N VAL A 240 9.04 8.09 -12.86
CA VAL A 240 10.10 7.47 -13.64
C VAL A 240 9.72 6.03 -13.95
N ILE A 241 9.81 5.65 -15.22
CA ILE A 241 9.64 4.27 -15.66
C ILE A 241 10.93 3.73 -16.25
N ALA A 242 11.13 2.43 -16.10
CA ALA A 242 12.14 1.67 -16.81
C ALA A 242 11.50 1.04 -18.05
N LYS A 243 12.12 1.25 -19.22
CA LYS A 243 11.75 0.61 -20.49
C LYS A 243 12.91 -0.27 -20.94
N GLU A 244 12.63 -1.49 -21.37
CA GLU A 244 13.65 -2.34 -21.99
C GLU A 244 14.27 -1.65 -23.21
N ASP A 245 15.58 -1.79 -23.35
CA ASP A 245 16.37 -1.19 -24.42
C ASP A 245 17.42 -2.20 -24.89
N GLU A 246 17.48 -2.44 -26.20
CA GLU A 246 18.33 -3.50 -26.78
C GLU A 246 19.82 -3.30 -26.49
N HIS A 247 20.27 -2.05 -26.33
CA HIS A 247 21.69 -1.73 -26.17
C HIS A 247 22.07 -1.47 -24.71
N MET A 248 21.19 -0.80 -23.96
CA MET A 248 21.46 -0.43 -22.57
C MET A 248 20.90 -1.44 -21.56
N GLY A 249 20.14 -2.43 -22.03
CA GLY A 249 19.31 -3.31 -21.21
C GLY A 249 18.04 -2.60 -20.74
N VAL A 250 18.21 -1.45 -20.08
CA VAL A 250 17.10 -0.62 -19.60
C VAL A 250 17.38 0.87 -19.85
N LYS A 251 16.39 1.55 -20.43
CA LYS A 251 16.32 2.99 -20.60
C LYS A 251 15.34 3.60 -19.58
N TRP A 252 15.78 4.63 -18.88
CA TRP A 252 14.95 5.34 -17.90
C TRP A 252 14.24 6.52 -18.54
N MET A 253 12.93 6.57 -18.38
CA MET A 253 12.09 7.65 -18.90
C MET A 253 11.40 8.36 -17.73
N ALA A 254 11.64 9.66 -17.59
CA ALA A 254 10.95 10.50 -16.63
C ALA A 254 9.80 11.26 -17.29
N PHE A 255 8.63 11.21 -16.67
CA PHE A 255 7.49 12.06 -16.97
C PHE A 255 7.40 13.12 -15.87
N VAL A 256 7.53 14.39 -16.25
CA VAL A 256 7.63 15.51 -15.30
C VAL A 256 6.53 16.54 -15.56
N ASN A 257 5.76 16.87 -14.54
CA ASN A 257 4.87 18.03 -14.53
C ASN A 257 5.60 19.17 -13.83
N SER A 258 6.06 20.14 -14.62
CA SER A 258 6.83 21.29 -14.17
C SER A 258 6.25 22.56 -14.78
N ALA A 259 6.20 23.64 -13.98
CA ALA A 259 5.82 24.96 -14.45
C ALA A 259 6.85 25.54 -15.44
N THR A 260 8.11 25.11 -15.32
CA THR A 260 9.22 25.53 -16.19
C THR A 260 9.72 24.34 -17.00
N TRP A 261 9.82 24.52 -18.33
CA TRP A 261 10.31 23.49 -19.24
C TRP A 261 11.57 23.94 -20.00
N PRO A 262 12.63 23.12 -20.06
CA PRO A 262 12.78 21.79 -19.41
C PRO A 262 12.94 21.91 -17.88
N PRO A 263 12.57 20.87 -17.11
CA PRO A 263 12.81 20.85 -15.67
C PRO A 263 14.31 20.77 -15.35
N LEU A 264 14.70 21.24 -14.16
CA LEU A 264 16.07 21.12 -13.70
C LEU A 264 16.39 19.65 -13.43
N MET A 265 17.52 19.17 -13.96
CA MET A 265 17.99 17.80 -13.78
C MET A 265 19.04 17.72 -12.67
N PRO A 266 19.15 16.58 -11.96
CA PRO A 266 20.23 16.35 -11.01
C PRO A 266 21.60 16.53 -11.66
N LYS A 267 22.56 17.15 -10.97
CA LYS A 267 23.93 17.34 -11.49
C LYS A 267 24.65 16.01 -11.74
N GLU A 268 24.37 15.01 -10.91
CA GLU A 268 25.01 13.71 -11.01
C GLU A 268 24.37 12.88 -12.12
N LYS A 269 25.16 12.56 -13.16
CA LYS A 269 24.68 11.87 -14.38
C LYS A 269 23.96 10.55 -14.11
N TYR A 270 24.34 9.84 -13.04
CA TYR A 270 23.73 8.56 -12.72
C TYR A 270 22.28 8.67 -12.20
N TRP A 271 21.84 9.85 -11.76
CA TRP A 271 20.44 10.15 -11.43
C TRP A 271 19.67 10.78 -12.58
N GLN A 272 20.31 11.03 -13.73
CA GLN A 272 19.62 11.62 -14.86
C GLN A 272 18.90 10.53 -15.65
N PRO A 273 17.59 10.67 -15.93
CA PRO A 273 16.89 9.78 -16.84
C PRO A 273 17.48 9.93 -18.25
N ASP A 274 17.39 8.88 -19.08
CA ASP A 274 17.87 8.92 -20.46
C ASP A 274 16.92 9.71 -21.38
N LEU A 275 15.66 9.87 -20.96
CA LEU A 275 14.66 10.66 -21.65
C LEU A 275 13.73 11.35 -20.65
N VAL A 276 13.48 12.64 -20.87
CA VAL A 276 12.53 13.44 -20.08
C VAL A 276 11.39 13.85 -20.99
N LYS A 277 10.15 13.57 -20.58
CA LYS A 277 8.93 13.95 -21.28
C LYS A 277 8.04 14.78 -20.36
N PRO A 278 7.28 15.75 -20.90
CA PRO A 278 6.23 16.37 -20.11
C PRO A 278 5.28 15.28 -19.66
N MET A 279 4.83 15.35 -18.40
CA MET A 279 3.79 14.44 -17.95
C MET A 279 2.58 14.61 -18.87
N PRO A 280 1.98 13.52 -19.41
CA PRO A 280 0.85 13.65 -20.32
C PRO A 280 -0.19 14.54 -19.65
N SER A 281 -0.73 15.50 -20.41
CA SER A 281 -1.80 16.36 -19.90
C SER A 281 -2.98 15.48 -19.53
N TYR A 282 -3.05 15.13 -18.25
CA TYR A 282 -4.23 14.50 -17.71
C TYR A 282 -5.20 15.65 -17.56
N GLU A 283 -6.20 15.75 -18.43
CA GLU A 283 -7.34 16.68 -18.23
C GLU A 283 -8.11 16.39 -16.93
N GLY A 284 -7.61 15.49 -16.07
CA GLY A 284 -8.35 14.86 -15.00
C GLY A 284 -9.29 13.82 -15.57
N ILE A 285 -9.85 13.02 -14.67
CA ILE A 285 -11.24 12.62 -14.85
C ILE A 285 -12.00 13.90 -14.57
N LYS A 286 -12.35 14.65 -15.62
CA LYS A 286 -13.29 15.77 -15.49
C LYS A 286 -14.51 15.21 -14.76
N PRO A 287 -15.00 15.84 -13.68
CA PRO A 287 -16.24 15.39 -13.09
C PRO A 287 -17.27 15.32 -14.21
N LEU A 288 -18.01 14.21 -14.28
CA LEU A 288 -19.09 14.02 -15.26
C LEU A 288 -20.09 15.18 -15.28
N ARG A 289 -20.04 16.04 -14.25
CA ARG A 289 -20.84 17.23 -14.07
C ARG A 289 -19.94 18.44 -13.83
N SER A 290 -19.91 19.36 -14.79
CA SER A 290 -19.06 20.56 -14.82
C SER A 290 -19.22 21.48 -13.59
N TYR A 291 -20.41 21.52 -12.97
CA TYR A 291 -20.67 22.35 -11.78
C TYR A 291 -19.91 21.90 -10.52
N LEU A 292 -19.40 20.66 -10.48
CA LEU A 292 -18.60 20.19 -9.33
C LEU A 292 -17.16 20.74 -9.35
N ALA A 293 -16.71 21.28 -10.48
CA ALA A 293 -15.39 21.88 -10.61
C ALA A 293 -15.28 23.28 -9.96
N SER A 294 -16.41 23.94 -9.66
CA SER A 294 -16.45 25.30 -9.13
C SER A 294 -16.53 25.39 -7.60
N ILE A 295 -16.50 24.26 -6.86
CA ILE A 295 -16.60 24.25 -5.40
C ILE A 295 -15.19 24.46 -4.80
N PRO A 296 -14.91 25.59 -4.10
CA PRO A 296 -13.58 25.87 -3.55
C PRO A 296 -13.20 24.88 -2.44
N PHE A 297 -11.93 24.46 -2.43
CA PHE A 297 -11.39 23.46 -1.50
C PHE A 297 -11.50 23.86 -0.02
N SER A 298 -11.49 25.15 0.30
CA SER A 298 -11.55 25.67 1.68
C SER A 298 -12.93 25.56 2.32
N GLN A 299 -13.97 25.19 1.57
CA GLN A 299 -15.35 25.11 2.05
C GLN A 299 -15.85 23.68 2.32
N THR A 300 -14.99 22.66 2.17
CA THR A 300 -15.36 21.25 2.33
C THR A 300 -14.78 20.57 3.58
N ASN A 301 -14.21 21.34 4.51
CA ASN A 301 -13.79 20.89 5.83
C ASN A 301 -14.74 21.42 6.91
#